data_AF-A0A7Y5LMX8-F1
#
_entry.id   AF-A0A7Y5LMX8-F1
#
_cell.length_a   1.000
_cell.length_b   1.000
_cell.length_c   1.000
_cell.angle_alpha   90.00
_cell.angle_beta   90.00
_cell.angle_gamma   90.00
#
_symmetry.space_group_name_H-M   'P 1'
#
loop_
_entity.id
_entity.type
_entity.pdbx_description
1 polymer ?
#
loop_
_entity_poly.entity_id
_entity_poly.type
_entity_poly.pdbx_seq_one_letter_code
_entity_poly.pdbx_strand_id
1 'polypeptide(L)'
;MKTIDNANKIIEAIGLFSEPLGSDLTPAHIKEAIAHHEAAVKHANITKAAAIQASNDKKAALKAIGDLITRVRSAARGKYGPDSTEYEQVGGTRASERKPKKKK
;
A
#
# COMPACT_ATOMS: atom_id res chain seq x y z
N MET A 1 -12.92 -22.13 4.88
CA MET A 1 -11.85 -21.80 5.87
C MET A 1 -12.03 -22.82 6.97
N LYS A 2 -11.12 -23.79 7.11
CA LYS A 2 -11.40 -25.05 7.83
C LYS A 2 -12.03 -24.82 9.23
N THR A 3 -11.65 -23.75 9.92
CA THR A 3 -12.18 -23.38 11.24
C THR A 3 -13.64 -22.91 11.24
N ILE A 4 -14.07 -22.07 10.28
CA ILE A 4 -15.47 -21.63 10.16
C ILE A 4 -16.34 -22.81 9.71
N ASP A 5 -15.84 -23.62 8.78
CA ASP A 5 -16.52 -24.82 8.30
C ASP A 5 -16.73 -25.82 9.46
N ASN A 6 -15.74 -25.94 10.35
CA ASN A 6 -15.85 -26.74 11.58
C ASN A 6 -16.78 -26.10 12.61
N ALA A 7 -16.78 -24.78 12.77
CA ALA A 7 -17.67 -24.07 13.69
C ALA A 7 -19.15 -24.23 13.29
N ASN A 8 -19.45 -24.20 11.99
CA ASN A 8 -20.80 -24.45 11.47
C ASN A 8 -21.26 -25.90 11.75
N LYS A 9 -20.37 -26.88 11.59
CA LYS A 9 -20.67 -28.28 11.98
C LYS A 9 -20.92 -28.43 13.49
N ILE A 10 -20.17 -27.68 14.31
CA ILE A 10 -20.36 -27.67 15.77
C ILE A 10 -21.69 -27.00 16.14
N ILE A 11 -22.08 -25.92 15.47
CA ILE A 11 -23.40 -25.27 15.65
C ILE A 11 -24.54 -26.27 15.41
N GLU A 12 -24.45 -27.05 14.33
CA GLU A 12 -25.45 -28.09 14.01
C GLU A 12 -25.47 -29.18 15.08
N ALA A 13 -24.31 -29.66 15.52
CA ALA A 13 -24.21 -30.67 16.56
C ALA A 13 -24.73 -30.19 17.92
N ILE A 14 -24.43 -28.95 18.31
CA ILE A 14 -24.88 -28.38 19.59
C ILE A 14 -26.41 -28.21 19.60
N GLY A 15 -27.01 -27.88 18.46
CA GLY A 15 -28.47 -27.78 18.33
C GLY A 15 -29.23 -29.09 18.56
N LEU A 16 -28.54 -30.24 18.58
CA LEU A 16 -29.12 -31.55 18.86
C LEU A 16 -29.11 -31.92 20.35
N PHE A 17 -28.38 -31.19 21.20
CA PHE A 17 -28.35 -31.42 22.64
C PHE A 17 -29.55 -30.75 23.33
N SER A 18 -30.16 -31.45 24.29
CA SER A 18 -31.34 -30.95 25.03
C SER A 18 -31.02 -29.89 26.08
N GLU A 19 -29.77 -29.83 26.54
CA GLU A 19 -29.30 -28.89 27.54
C GLU A 19 -28.03 -28.17 27.04
N PRO A 20 -27.86 -26.88 27.35
CA PRO A 20 -26.67 -26.13 26.95
C PRO A 20 -25.43 -26.67 27.67
N LEU A 21 -24.35 -26.85 26.91
CA LEU A 21 -23.04 -27.30 27.41
C LEU A 21 -22.31 -26.25 28.26
N GLY A 22 -22.89 -25.04 28.39
CA GLY A 22 -22.36 -23.87 29.10
C GLY A 22 -23.01 -22.60 28.55
N SER A 23 -22.93 -21.48 29.27
CA SER A 23 -23.50 -20.19 28.83
C SER A 23 -22.93 -19.70 27.50
N ASP A 24 -21.63 -19.95 27.30
CA ASP A 24 -20.88 -19.41 26.16
C ASP A 24 -20.78 -20.43 25.01
N LEU A 25 -21.21 -21.67 25.25
CA LEU A 25 -21.19 -22.78 24.28
C LEU A 25 -22.56 -22.96 23.62
N THR A 26 -23.18 -21.84 23.25
CA THR A 26 -24.46 -21.84 22.55
C THR A 26 -24.29 -21.54 21.06
N PRO A 27 -25.19 -22.04 20.19
CA PRO A 27 -25.17 -21.72 18.76
C PRO A 27 -25.20 -20.21 18.48
N ALA A 28 -25.88 -19.43 19.34
CA ALA A 28 -25.98 -17.98 19.22
C ALA A 28 -24.62 -17.31 19.42
N HIS A 29 -23.88 -17.70 20.46
CA HIS A 29 -22.58 -17.12 20.75
C HIS A 29 -21.54 -17.47 19.68
N ILE A 30 -21.54 -18.71 19.18
CA ILE A 30 -20.63 -19.11 18.08
C ILE A 30 -20.95 -18.31 16.80
N LYS A 31 -22.23 -18.09 16.48
CA LYS A 31 -22.64 -17.25 15.34
C LYS A 31 -22.21 -15.79 15.51
N GLU A 32 -22.33 -15.25 16.71
CA GLU A 32 -21.84 -13.89 17.03
C GLU A 32 -20.32 -13.78 16.85
N ALA A 33 -19.56 -14.77 17.32
CA ALA A 33 -18.11 -14.83 17.13
C ALA A 33 -17.70 -14.90 15.64
N ILE A 34 -18.44 -15.67 14.83
CA ILE A 34 -18.23 -15.73 13.37
C ILE A 34 -18.51 -14.35 12.75
N ALA A 35 -19.63 -13.71 13.09
CA ALA A 35 -19.99 -12.39 12.59
C ALA A 35 -18.95 -11.33 12.96
N HIS A 36 -18.43 -11.37 14.19
CA HIS A 36 -17.35 -10.48 14.63
C HIS A 36 -16.06 -10.71 13.83
N HIS A 37 -15.69 -11.97 13.59
CA HIS A 37 -14.53 -12.30 12.76
C HIS A 37 -14.70 -11.78 11.32
N GLU A 38 -15.86 -11.96 10.70
CA GLU A 38 -16.15 -11.45 9.36
C GLU A 38 -16.07 -9.93 9.29
N ALA A 39 -16.62 -9.23 10.28
CA ALA A 39 -16.49 -7.79 10.41
C ALA A 39 -15.02 -7.34 10.52
N ALA A 40 -14.22 -8.05 11.33
CA ALA A 40 -12.80 -7.78 11.49
C ALA A 40 -12.02 -7.99 10.17
N VAL A 41 -12.31 -9.06 9.43
CA VAL A 41 -11.71 -9.32 8.11
C VAL A 41 -12.07 -8.21 7.12
N LYS A 42 -13.34 -7.79 7.09
CA LYS A 42 -13.78 -6.68 6.23
C LYS A 42 -13.05 -5.38 6.57
N HIS A 43 -12.93 -5.06 7.85
CA HIS A 43 -12.20 -3.88 8.31
C HIS A 43 -10.72 -3.93 7.92
N ALA A 44 -10.06 -5.08 8.11
CA ALA A 44 -8.67 -5.28 7.73
C ALA A 44 -8.46 -5.10 6.21
N ASN A 45 -9.37 -5.62 5.39
CA ASN A 45 -9.31 -5.47 3.94
C ASN A 45 -9.49 -4.02 3.47
N ILE A 46 -10.44 -3.29 4.07
CA ILE A 46 -10.63 -1.85 3.81
C ILE A 46 -9.36 -1.08 4.15
N THR A 47 -8.80 -1.32 5.34
CA THR A 47 -7.57 -0.66 5.81
C THR A 47 -6.39 -0.96 4.89
N LYS A 48 -6.25 -2.23 4.46
CA LYS A 48 -5.21 -2.65 3.51
C LYS A 48 -5.37 -1.94 2.16
N ALA A 49 -6.59 -1.84 1.64
CA ALA A 49 -6.86 -1.12 0.40
C ALA A 49 -6.48 0.36 0.52
N ALA A 50 -6.86 1.02 1.63
CA ALA A 50 -6.48 2.40 1.90
C ALA A 50 -4.96 2.60 1.98
N ALA A 51 -4.24 1.69 2.64
CA ALA A 51 -2.77 1.73 2.74
C ALA A 51 -2.09 1.56 1.37
N ILE A 52 -2.61 0.67 0.52
CA ILE A 52 -2.12 0.50 -0.86
C ILE A 52 -2.33 1.79 -1.65
N GLN A 53 -3.51 2.40 -1.55
CA GLN A 53 -3.82 3.64 -2.24
C GLN A 53 -2.87 4.77 -1.80
N ALA A 54 -2.71 4.98 -0.49
CA ALA A 54 -1.80 5.99 0.04
C ALA A 54 -0.34 5.79 -0.42
N SER A 55 0.12 4.53 -0.51
CA SER A 55 1.43 4.20 -1.06
C SER A 55 1.55 4.56 -2.55
N ASN A 56 0.50 4.32 -3.34
CA ASN A 56 0.48 4.67 -4.75
C ASN A 56 0.49 6.19 -4.94
N ASP A 57 -0.31 6.92 -4.16
CA ASP A 57 -0.37 8.39 -4.21
C ASP A 57 0.99 9.00 -3.85
N LYS A 58 1.65 8.48 -2.81
CA LYS A 58 3.02 8.87 -2.44
C LYS A 58 4.00 8.68 -3.60
N LYS A 59 3.95 7.52 -4.27
CA LYS A 59 4.82 7.23 -5.43
C LYS A 59 4.52 8.17 -6.61
N ALA A 60 3.25 8.42 -6.89
CA ALA A 60 2.82 9.32 -7.95
C ALA A 60 3.30 10.75 -7.70
N ALA A 61 3.16 11.25 -6.45
CA ALA A 61 3.65 12.56 -6.06
C ALA A 61 5.17 12.69 -6.23
N LEU A 62 5.95 11.68 -5.78
CA LEU A 62 7.40 11.67 -5.98
C LEU A 62 7.78 11.66 -7.46
N LYS A 63 7.07 10.90 -8.30
CA LYS A 63 7.29 10.89 -9.74
C LYS A 63 7.04 12.28 -10.34
N ALA A 64 5.94 12.93 -9.98
CA ALA A 64 5.62 14.27 -10.46
C ALA A 64 6.71 15.30 -10.09
N ILE A 65 7.24 15.22 -8.88
CA ILE A 65 8.37 16.06 -8.45
C ILE A 65 9.62 15.77 -9.30
N GLY A 66 9.94 14.50 -9.55
CA GLY A 66 11.08 14.12 -10.40
C GLY A 66 10.95 14.62 -11.85
N ASP A 67 9.74 14.57 -12.40
CA ASP A 67 9.43 15.10 -13.73
C ASP A 67 9.64 16.63 -13.77
N LEU A 68 9.19 17.36 -12.75
CA LEU A 68 9.40 18.80 -12.62
C LEU A 68 10.87 19.17 -12.52
N ILE A 69 11.65 18.48 -11.67
CA ILE A 69 13.09 18.70 -11.55
C ILE A 69 13.79 18.50 -12.90
N THR A 70 13.41 17.45 -13.64
CA THR A 70 13.98 17.17 -14.97
C THR A 70 13.67 18.28 -15.96
N ARG A 71 12.44 18.81 -15.94
CA ARG A 71 12.02 19.94 -16.77
C ARG A 71 12.76 21.22 -16.43
N VAL A 72 12.91 21.53 -15.13
CA VAL A 72 13.66 22.71 -14.66
C VAL A 72 15.12 22.65 -15.11
N ARG A 73 15.79 21.51 -14.93
CA ARG A 73 17.18 21.33 -15.39
C ARG A 73 17.30 21.47 -16.91
N SER A 74 16.34 20.94 -17.66
CA SER A 74 16.32 21.05 -19.12
C SER A 74 16.14 22.50 -19.58
N ALA A 75 15.24 23.24 -18.91
CA ALA A 75 15.02 24.66 -19.18
C ALA A 75 16.26 25.51 -18.84
N ALA A 76 16.88 25.28 -17.68
CA ALA A 76 18.11 25.97 -17.27
C ALA A 76 19.25 25.70 -18.26
N ARG A 77 19.44 24.44 -18.66
CA ARG A 77 20.42 24.05 -19.68
C ARG A 77 20.18 24.74 -21.02
N GLY A 78 18.92 24.85 -21.44
CA GLY A 78 18.55 25.50 -22.70
C GLY A 78 18.75 27.02 -22.68
N LYS A 79 18.47 27.67 -21.54
CA LYS A 79 18.52 29.13 -21.40
C LYS A 79 19.92 29.67 -21.13
N TYR A 80 20.66 29.04 -20.21
CA TYR A 80 21.97 29.52 -19.75
C TYR A 80 23.14 28.74 -20.37
N GLY A 81 22.85 27.59 -20.97
CA GLY A 81 23.85 26.71 -21.55
C GLY A 81 24.32 25.61 -20.59
N PRO A 82 24.97 24.56 -21.12
CA PRO A 82 25.32 23.36 -20.36
C PRO A 82 26.51 23.50 -19.41
N ASP A 83 27.28 24.59 -19.48
CA ASP A 83 28.44 24.88 -18.61
C ASP A 83 28.22 26.08 -17.68
N SER A 84 26.97 26.56 -17.60
CA SER A 84 26.61 27.72 -16.79
C SER A 84 26.52 27.41 -15.29
N THR A 85 26.76 28.43 -14.47
CA THR A 85 26.60 28.35 -13.01
C THR A 85 25.13 28.11 -12.64
N GLU A 86 24.19 28.69 -13.37
CA GLU A 86 22.75 28.53 -13.18
C GLU A 86 22.30 27.09 -13.41
N TYR A 87 22.88 26.41 -14.41
CA TYR A 87 22.59 24.99 -14.65
C TYR A 87 23.13 24.10 -13.52
N GLU A 88 24.28 24.45 -12.95
CA GLU A 88 24.85 23.76 -11.80
C GLU A 88 24.00 23.96 -10.54
N GLN A 89 23.53 25.19 -10.29
CA GLN A 89 22.68 25.53 -9.13
C GLN A 89 21.37 24.74 -9.07
N VAL A 90 20.81 24.34 -10.23
CA VAL A 90 19.61 23.47 -10.29
C VAL A 90 19.96 21.96 -10.22
N GLY A 91 21.19 21.62 -9.86
CA GLY A 91 21.69 20.27 -9.70
C GLY A 91 22.06 19.58 -11.02
N GLY A 92 22.35 20.34 -12.07
CA GLY A 92 22.98 19.82 -13.29
C GLY A 92 24.49 19.70 -13.10
N THR A 93 25.13 18.71 -13.75
CA THR A 93 26.61 18.68 -13.85
C THR A 93 27.03 19.45 -15.10
N ARG A 94 27.98 20.38 -14.99
CA ARG A 94 28.51 21.12 -16.15
C ARG A 94 29.10 20.15 -17.19
N ALA A 95 28.96 20.43 -18.48
CA ALA A 95 29.47 19.55 -19.53
C ALA A 95 30.99 19.37 -19.47
N SER A 96 31.73 20.42 -19.11
CA SER A 96 33.18 20.39 -18.88
C SER A 96 33.61 19.44 -17.75
N GLU A 97 32.76 19.26 -16.74
CA GLU A 97 33.00 18.42 -15.57
C GLU A 97 32.50 16.98 -15.75
N ARG A 98 31.68 16.72 -16.77
CA ARG A 98 31.19 15.37 -17.06
C ARG A 98 32.32 14.50 -17.57
N LYS A 99 32.43 13.30 -16.99
CA LYS A 99 33.33 12.26 -17.52
C LYS A 99 33.02 12.01 -19.00
N PRO A 100 33.99 12.15 -19.92
CA PRO A 100 33.75 11.94 -21.34
C PRO A 100 33.34 10.49 -21.60
N LYS A 101 32.39 10.29 -22.52
CA LYS A 101 32.05 8.93 -22.98
C LYS A 101 33.28 8.33 -23.66
N LYS A 102 33.65 7.11 -23.27
CA LYS A 102 34.63 6.30 -24.01
C LYS A 102 34.05 6.04 -25.40
N LYS A 103 34.75 6.46 -26.46
CA LYS A 103 34.38 6.10 -27.84
C LYS A 103 34.46 4.57 -27.96
N LYS A 104 33.44 3.96 -28.56
CA LYS A 104 33.45 2.54 -28.94
C LYS A 104 34.24 2.37 -30.22
#